data_AF-A0A0Q0A9U9-F1
#
_entry.id   AF-A0A0Q0A9U9-F1
#
_cell.length_a   1.000
_cell.length_b   1.000
_cell.length_c   1.000
_cell.angle_alpha   90.00
_cell.angle_beta   90.00
_cell.angle_gamma   90.00
#
_symmetry.space_group_name_H-M   'P 1'
#
loop_
_entity.id
_entity.type
_entity.pdbx_description
1 polymer ?
#
loop_
_entity_poly.entity_id
_entity_poly.type
_entity_poly.pdbx_seq_one_letter_code
_entity_poly.pdbx_strand_id
1 'polypeptide(L)'
;MSKQPSLSYKDAGVDIDAGEALVERIKSVAKRTKRPEVMGGLGGFGALCEIPAGYKQPVLVSGTDGVGTKLRLALNLNKHDTIGIDLVAMCVNDLVVCGAEPLFFLDYYATGKLNVDTAAQVVTGIGAGCELAGCSLVGGETAEMPGMYEGEDYDLAGFCVGVVEKAEIIDGSKVAAGDALLALPSSGPHSNGYSLIRKIIEVAGADIENIQLDGKPVTALLMEPTRIYV
;
A
#
# COMPACT_ATOMS: atom_id res chain seq x y z
N MET A 1 26.27 -38.74 -23.06
CA MET A 1 26.38 -37.44 -22.39
C MET A 1 24.97 -36.88 -22.22
N SER A 2 24.45 -36.85 -21.00
CA SER A 2 23.16 -36.21 -20.71
C SER A 2 23.32 -34.70 -20.88
N LYS A 3 22.58 -34.10 -21.82
CA LYS A 3 22.44 -32.64 -21.89
C LYS A 3 21.83 -32.18 -20.55
N GLN A 4 22.61 -31.48 -19.73
CA GLN A 4 22.04 -30.71 -18.63
C GLN A 4 21.09 -29.67 -19.26
N PRO A 5 19.82 -29.59 -18.84
CA PRO A 5 18.93 -28.56 -19.33
C PRO A 5 19.50 -27.19 -18.95
N SER A 6 19.56 -26.27 -19.92
CA SER A 6 19.90 -24.87 -19.64
C SER A 6 18.75 -24.27 -18.83
N LEU A 7 19.05 -23.76 -17.64
CA LEU A 7 18.07 -23.08 -16.80
C LEU A 7 18.06 -21.59 -17.16
N SER A 8 16.88 -21.06 -17.48
CA SER A 8 16.62 -19.62 -17.60
C SER A 8 15.89 -19.10 -16.35
N TYR A 9 15.88 -17.78 -16.15
CA TYR A 9 15.06 -17.14 -15.11
C TYR A 9 13.57 -17.50 -15.27
N LYS A 10 13.11 -17.66 -16.51
CA LYS A 10 11.75 -18.12 -16.84
C LYS A 10 11.50 -19.57 -16.41
N ASP A 11 12.52 -20.44 -16.51
CA ASP A 11 12.43 -21.82 -16.00
C ASP A 11 12.43 -21.88 -14.47
N ALA A 12 12.95 -20.83 -13.81
CA ALA A 12 12.82 -20.60 -12.38
C ALA A 12 11.51 -19.88 -12.00
N GLY A 13 10.63 -19.60 -12.98
CA GLY A 13 9.31 -19.00 -12.81
C GLY A 13 9.30 -17.46 -12.72
N VAL A 14 10.36 -16.79 -13.19
CA VAL A 14 10.43 -15.32 -13.27
C VAL A 14 10.23 -14.86 -14.73
N ASP A 15 9.15 -14.15 -15.00
CA ASP A 15 8.77 -13.63 -16.32
C ASP A 15 9.05 -12.12 -16.43
N ILE A 16 10.23 -11.80 -16.98
CA ILE A 16 10.68 -10.42 -17.19
C ILE A 16 9.71 -9.65 -18.10
N ASP A 17 9.11 -10.31 -19.09
CA ASP A 17 8.16 -9.68 -20.02
C ASP A 17 6.88 -9.24 -19.29
N ALA A 18 6.45 -10.01 -18.28
CA ALA A 18 5.30 -9.67 -17.46
C ALA A 18 5.58 -8.46 -16.56
N GLY A 19 6.81 -8.36 -16.03
CA GLY A 19 7.28 -7.17 -15.31
C GLY A 19 7.27 -5.91 -16.17
N GLU A 20 7.82 -5.98 -17.39
CA GLU A 20 7.80 -4.84 -18.33
C GLU A 20 6.37 -4.44 -18.71
N ALA A 21 5.49 -5.41 -18.96
CA ALA A 21 4.08 -5.16 -19.26
C ALA A 21 3.35 -4.47 -18.09
N LEU A 22 3.66 -4.86 -16.84
CA LEU A 22 3.12 -4.18 -15.66
C LEU A 22 3.60 -2.74 -15.60
N VAL A 23 4.91 -2.49 -15.77
CA VAL A 23 5.49 -1.14 -15.79
C VAL A 23 4.78 -0.25 -16.80
N GLU A 24 4.56 -0.71 -18.04
CA GLU A 24 3.84 0.07 -19.05
C GLU A 24 2.42 0.45 -18.63
N ARG A 25 1.69 -0.48 -17.98
CA ARG A 25 0.32 -0.21 -17.50
C ARG A 25 0.27 0.82 -16.38
N ILE A 26 1.23 0.77 -15.45
CA ILE A 26 1.23 1.61 -14.25
C ILE A 26 1.94 2.95 -14.45
N LYS A 27 2.63 3.18 -15.58
CA LYS A 27 3.28 4.47 -15.89
C LYS A 27 2.36 5.67 -15.73
N SER A 28 1.10 5.53 -16.14
CA SER A 28 0.10 6.60 -16.01
C SER A 28 -0.22 6.91 -14.54
N VAL A 29 -0.20 5.90 -13.67
CA VAL A 29 -0.48 6.02 -12.24
C VAL A 29 0.62 6.87 -11.57
N ALA A 30 1.89 6.47 -11.71
CA ALA A 30 3.00 7.22 -11.12
C ALA A 30 3.06 8.66 -11.66
N LYS A 31 2.78 8.87 -12.95
CA LYS A 31 2.74 10.21 -13.54
C LYS A 31 1.68 11.11 -12.88
N ARG A 32 0.51 10.56 -12.52
CA ARG A 32 -0.56 11.33 -11.86
C ARG A 32 -0.20 11.72 -10.43
N THR A 33 0.53 10.86 -9.71
CA THR A 33 1.00 11.14 -8.34
C THR A 33 2.19 12.10 -8.26
N LYS A 34 2.76 12.49 -9.41
CA LYS A 34 4.05 13.20 -9.44
C LYS A 34 3.95 14.59 -8.84
N ARG A 35 4.71 14.81 -7.77
CA ARG A 35 4.95 16.10 -7.15
C ARG A 35 6.09 16.85 -7.85
N PRO A 36 6.17 18.18 -7.71
CA PRO A 36 7.23 18.99 -8.31
C PRO A 36 8.64 18.61 -7.87
N GLU A 37 8.80 18.10 -6.64
CA GLU A 37 10.11 17.76 -6.06
C GLU A 37 10.71 16.47 -6.63
N VAL A 38 9.93 15.65 -7.36
CA VAL A 38 10.41 14.39 -7.93
C VAL A 38 11.22 14.63 -9.20
N MET A 39 12.49 14.25 -9.16
CA MET A 39 13.44 14.37 -10.27
C MET A 39 13.45 13.08 -11.10
N GLY A 40 13.18 13.18 -12.39
CA GLY A 40 13.12 12.03 -13.30
C GLY A 40 11.75 11.33 -13.33
N GLY A 41 11.75 10.03 -13.62
CA GLY A 41 10.55 9.18 -13.75
C GLY A 41 10.85 7.71 -13.47
N LEU A 42 9.83 6.86 -13.58
CA LEU A 42 9.92 5.42 -13.35
C LEU A 42 10.98 4.76 -14.26
N GLY A 43 11.69 3.76 -13.71
CA GLY A 43 12.64 2.91 -14.45
C GLY A 43 14.13 3.23 -14.21
N GLY A 44 14.46 4.18 -13.32
CA GLY A 44 15.82 4.38 -12.83
C GLY A 44 16.16 3.48 -11.64
N PHE A 45 17.46 3.26 -11.38
CA PHE A 45 17.95 2.48 -10.22
C PHE A 45 17.55 3.04 -8.85
N GLY A 46 17.06 4.28 -8.81
CA GLY A 46 16.57 4.92 -7.60
C GLY A 46 15.70 6.14 -7.93
N ALA A 47 14.74 6.39 -7.06
CA ALA A 47 13.95 7.61 -7.09
C ALA A 47 14.75 8.78 -6.50
N LEU A 48 14.66 9.95 -7.14
CA LEU A 48 15.28 11.18 -6.66
C LEU A 48 14.15 12.17 -6.32
N CYS A 49 14.20 12.72 -5.10
CA CYS A 49 13.21 13.69 -4.64
C CYS A 49 13.91 14.77 -3.80
N GLU A 50 13.69 16.02 -4.15
CA GLU A 50 14.19 17.17 -3.38
C GLU A 50 13.36 17.36 -2.10
N ILE A 51 13.97 17.97 -1.08
CA ILE A 51 13.19 18.45 0.07
C ILE A 51 12.43 19.70 -0.36
N PRO A 52 11.10 19.80 -0.11
CA PRO A 52 10.33 21.00 -0.44
C PRO A 52 10.95 22.26 0.18
N ALA A 53 10.80 23.40 -0.51
CA ALA A 53 11.20 24.67 0.06
C ALA A 53 10.32 25.04 1.27
N GLY A 54 10.88 25.78 2.23
CA GLY A 54 10.15 26.27 3.40
C GLY A 54 10.61 25.66 4.73
N TYR A 55 11.22 24.48 4.71
CA TYR A 55 11.85 23.88 5.88
C TYR A 55 13.22 24.53 6.16
N LYS A 56 13.48 24.93 7.40
CA LYS A 56 14.76 25.44 7.89
C LYS A 56 15.66 24.31 8.37
N GLN A 57 15.10 23.36 9.12
CA GLN A 57 15.79 22.17 9.61
C GLN A 57 14.95 20.92 9.29
N PRO A 58 14.87 20.52 8.00
CA PRO A 58 14.06 19.38 7.60
C PRO A 58 14.58 18.10 8.27
N VAL A 59 13.65 17.33 8.83
CA VAL A 59 13.88 15.99 9.36
C VAL A 59 13.06 15.02 8.53
N LEU A 60 13.71 13.94 8.07
CA LEU A 60 13.03 12.86 7.35
C LEU A 60 12.37 11.90 8.35
N VAL A 61 11.12 11.57 8.08
CA VAL A 61 10.36 10.55 8.81
C VAL A 61 10.04 9.44 7.83
N SER A 62 10.41 8.21 8.16
CA SER A 62 10.16 7.04 7.32
C SER A 62 9.31 6.02 8.06
N GLY A 63 8.40 5.39 7.34
CA GLY A 63 7.56 4.31 7.83
C GLY A 63 7.47 3.19 6.80
N THR A 64 7.28 1.96 7.29
CA THR A 64 6.96 0.81 6.44
C THR A 64 5.83 0.04 7.08
N ASP A 65 4.89 -0.42 6.27
CA ASP A 65 3.77 -1.22 6.73
C ASP A 65 3.28 -2.14 5.60
N GLY A 66 2.45 -3.10 5.98
CA GLY A 66 1.70 -3.95 5.06
C GLY A 66 0.20 -3.76 5.23
N VAL A 67 -0.57 -4.44 4.37
CA VAL A 67 -2.03 -4.46 4.50
C VAL A 67 -2.47 -5.40 5.64
N GLY A 68 -1.70 -6.47 5.87
CA GLY A 68 -2.07 -7.53 6.82
C GLY A 68 -3.19 -8.42 6.30
N THR A 69 -3.94 -9.05 7.22
CA THR A 69 -4.85 -10.16 6.86
C THR A 69 -6.14 -9.74 6.15
N LYS A 70 -6.38 -8.44 5.95
CA LYS A 70 -7.41 -7.91 5.03
C LYS A 70 -7.18 -8.40 3.60
N LEU A 71 -5.92 -8.55 3.21
CA LEU A 71 -5.52 -9.02 1.88
C LEU A 71 -6.08 -10.41 1.56
N ARG A 72 -6.24 -11.29 2.56
CA ARG A 72 -6.88 -12.59 2.34
C ARG A 72 -8.38 -12.49 2.08
N LEU A 73 -9.08 -11.51 2.65
CA LEU A 73 -10.47 -11.25 2.31
C LEU A 73 -10.58 -10.68 0.88
N ALA A 74 -9.66 -9.79 0.51
CA ALA A 74 -9.54 -9.23 -0.84
C ALA A 74 -9.37 -10.33 -1.91
N LEU A 75 -8.46 -11.28 -1.67
CA LEU A 75 -8.24 -12.46 -2.52
C LEU A 75 -9.51 -13.32 -2.65
N ASN A 76 -10.15 -13.66 -1.54
CA ASN A 76 -11.37 -14.47 -1.55
C ASN A 76 -12.51 -13.81 -2.35
N LEU A 77 -12.60 -12.48 -2.32
CA LEU A 77 -13.64 -11.71 -3.01
C LEU A 77 -13.22 -11.26 -4.42
N ASN A 78 -12.00 -11.55 -4.85
CA ASN A 78 -11.40 -11.04 -6.09
C ASN A 78 -11.53 -9.50 -6.23
N LYS A 79 -11.20 -8.77 -5.16
CA LYS A 79 -11.28 -7.30 -5.07
C LYS A 79 -9.95 -6.68 -4.67
N HIS A 80 -9.20 -6.14 -5.63
CA HIS A 80 -7.82 -5.68 -5.45
C HIS A 80 -7.62 -4.17 -5.66
N ASP A 81 -8.62 -3.50 -6.21
CA ASP A 81 -8.59 -2.10 -6.65
C ASP A 81 -8.46 -1.07 -5.52
N THR A 82 -8.85 -1.45 -4.30
CA THR A 82 -8.84 -0.58 -3.11
C THR A 82 -7.78 -0.96 -2.08
N ILE A 83 -7.18 -2.15 -2.18
CA ILE A 83 -6.21 -2.64 -1.18
C ILE A 83 -4.91 -1.81 -1.16
N GLY A 84 -4.57 -1.20 -2.29
CA GLY A 84 -3.44 -0.27 -2.38
C GLY A 84 -3.68 1.03 -1.60
N ILE A 85 -4.93 1.46 -1.46
CA ILE A 85 -5.27 2.62 -0.61
C ILE A 85 -5.04 2.27 0.85
N ASP A 86 -5.41 1.06 1.29
CA ASP A 86 -5.11 0.58 2.64
C ASP A 86 -3.61 0.58 2.92
N LEU A 87 -2.81 0.06 1.98
CA LEU A 87 -1.35 0.03 2.10
C LEU A 87 -0.76 1.44 2.31
N VAL A 88 -1.17 2.40 1.49
CA VAL A 88 -0.69 3.79 1.63
C VAL A 88 -1.17 4.40 2.94
N ALA A 89 -2.44 4.21 3.28
CA ALA A 89 -3.03 4.78 4.49
C ALA A 89 -2.35 4.32 5.77
N MET A 90 -1.96 3.04 5.85
CA MET A 90 -1.21 2.50 6.99
C MET A 90 0.11 3.25 7.19
N CYS A 91 0.89 3.48 6.13
CA CYS A 91 2.15 4.22 6.27
C CYS A 91 1.92 5.72 6.53
N VAL A 92 1.09 6.40 5.75
CA VAL A 92 1.00 7.88 5.81
C VAL A 92 0.32 8.36 7.09
N ASN A 93 -0.64 7.60 7.62
CA ASN A 93 -1.28 7.95 8.90
C ASN A 93 -0.28 7.86 10.07
N ASP A 94 0.72 6.99 10.00
CA ASP A 94 1.80 6.90 11.01
C ASP A 94 2.84 8.02 10.87
N LEU A 95 2.98 8.62 9.69
CA LEU A 95 3.85 9.79 9.52
C LEU A 95 3.23 11.06 10.13
N VAL A 96 1.93 11.26 9.92
CA VAL A 96 1.25 12.49 10.38
C VAL A 96 1.14 12.59 11.90
N VAL A 97 1.23 11.48 12.65
CA VAL A 97 1.24 11.55 14.13
C VAL A 97 2.43 12.32 14.69
N CYS A 98 3.53 12.37 13.93
CA CYS A 98 4.73 13.15 14.26
C CYS A 98 4.70 14.57 13.65
N GLY A 99 3.63 14.93 12.93
CA GLY A 99 3.50 16.18 12.19
C GLY A 99 4.20 16.19 10.83
N ALA A 100 4.57 15.02 10.27
CA ALA A 100 5.28 14.96 9.00
C ALA A 100 4.33 15.06 7.79
N GLU A 101 4.75 15.81 6.77
CA GLU A 101 4.13 15.85 5.44
C GLU A 101 4.66 14.66 4.60
N PRO A 102 3.79 13.74 4.11
CA PRO A 102 4.20 12.68 3.21
C PRO A 102 4.77 13.22 1.89
N LEU A 103 5.97 12.77 1.51
CA LEU A 103 6.69 13.26 0.33
C LEU A 103 6.63 12.25 -0.82
N PHE A 104 7.07 11.03 -0.57
CA PHE A 104 7.04 9.96 -1.57
C PHE A 104 6.76 8.58 -0.96
N PHE A 105 6.34 7.66 -1.82
CA PHE A 105 5.97 6.30 -1.51
C PHE A 105 6.67 5.32 -2.45
N LEU A 106 7.05 4.17 -1.91
CA LEU A 106 7.49 3.00 -2.68
C LEU A 106 6.68 1.77 -2.25
N ASP A 107 6.52 0.84 -3.17
CA ASP A 107 5.87 -0.44 -2.89
C ASP A 107 6.74 -1.65 -3.24
N TYR A 108 6.46 -2.76 -2.58
CA TYR A 108 7.02 -4.08 -2.88
C TYR A 108 5.87 -5.06 -3.03
N TYR A 109 5.74 -5.62 -4.23
CA TYR A 109 4.73 -6.62 -4.59
C TYR A 109 5.40 -7.99 -4.71
N ALA A 110 5.01 -8.94 -3.87
CA ALA A 110 5.51 -10.31 -3.90
C ALA A 110 4.41 -11.29 -4.26
N THR A 111 4.67 -12.24 -5.15
CA THR A 111 3.68 -13.28 -5.51
C THR A 111 4.34 -14.56 -5.99
N GLY A 112 3.59 -15.65 -6.08
CA GLY A 112 4.07 -16.91 -6.62
C GLY A 112 4.21 -16.86 -8.14
N LYS A 113 3.25 -16.21 -8.80
CA LYS A 113 3.23 -15.94 -10.24
C LYS A 113 2.50 -14.65 -10.52
N LEU A 114 3.10 -13.78 -11.31
CA LEU A 114 2.57 -12.46 -11.60
C LEU A 114 1.31 -12.54 -12.47
N ASN A 115 0.18 -12.13 -11.89
CA ASN A 115 -1.02 -11.77 -12.63
C ASN A 115 -1.00 -10.25 -12.87
N VAL A 116 -0.70 -9.85 -14.11
CA VAL A 116 -0.56 -8.44 -14.51
C VAL A 116 -1.85 -7.64 -14.29
N ASP A 117 -3.03 -8.24 -14.47
CA ASP A 117 -4.30 -7.54 -14.26
C ASP A 117 -4.54 -7.24 -12.78
N THR A 118 -4.25 -8.21 -11.91
CA THR A 118 -4.36 -8.05 -10.45
C THR A 118 -3.34 -7.03 -9.93
N ALA A 119 -2.07 -7.18 -10.31
CA ALA A 119 -1.02 -6.25 -9.90
C ALA A 119 -1.31 -4.82 -10.37
N ALA A 120 -1.83 -4.64 -11.60
CA ALA A 120 -2.22 -3.32 -12.09
C ALA A 120 -3.37 -2.70 -11.27
N GLN A 121 -4.35 -3.48 -10.82
CA GLN A 121 -5.41 -3.00 -9.93
C GLN A 121 -4.84 -2.53 -8.58
N VAL A 122 -3.96 -3.34 -7.98
CA VAL A 122 -3.30 -3.01 -6.71
C VAL A 122 -2.51 -1.71 -6.83
N VAL A 123 -1.62 -1.60 -7.81
CA VAL A 123 -0.78 -0.40 -8.02
C VAL A 123 -1.63 0.82 -8.35
N THR A 124 -2.74 0.65 -9.08
CA THR A 124 -3.70 1.74 -9.30
C THR A 124 -4.30 2.24 -7.99
N GLY A 125 -4.66 1.33 -7.07
CA GLY A 125 -5.08 1.66 -5.71
C GLY A 125 -4.00 2.37 -4.90
N ILE A 126 -2.74 1.93 -4.99
CA ILE A 126 -1.60 2.61 -4.35
C ILE A 126 -1.50 4.04 -4.87
N GLY A 127 -1.55 4.24 -6.19
CA GLY A 127 -1.52 5.58 -6.76
C GLY A 127 -2.68 6.47 -6.31
N ALA A 128 -3.90 5.92 -6.19
CA ALA A 128 -5.04 6.66 -5.64
C ALA A 128 -4.81 7.04 -4.17
N GLY A 129 -4.22 6.13 -3.37
CA GLY A 129 -3.80 6.43 -2.00
C GLY A 129 -2.76 7.55 -1.96
N CYS A 130 -1.76 7.53 -2.83
CA CYS A 130 -0.74 8.58 -2.93
C CYS A 130 -1.34 9.93 -3.33
N GLU A 131 -2.29 9.95 -4.27
CA GLU A 131 -3.04 11.17 -4.66
C GLU A 131 -3.80 11.75 -3.46
N LEU A 132 -4.47 10.90 -2.66
CA LEU A 132 -5.17 11.32 -1.45
C LEU A 132 -4.22 11.83 -0.36
N ALA A 133 -3.05 11.22 -0.23
CA ALA A 133 -2.03 11.60 0.77
C ALA A 133 -1.14 12.76 0.33
N GLY A 134 -1.27 13.25 -0.91
CA GLY A 134 -0.43 14.30 -1.46
C GLY A 134 1.04 13.90 -1.65
N CYS A 135 1.36 12.60 -1.76
CA CYS A 135 2.71 12.09 -1.98
C CYS A 135 2.88 11.47 -3.38
N SER A 136 4.12 11.28 -3.81
CA SER A 136 4.42 10.65 -5.10
C SER A 136 4.72 9.17 -5.00
N LEU A 137 4.12 8.35 -5.87
CA LEU A 137 4.59 6.99 -6.11
C LEU A 137 5.83 7.05 -7.00
N VAL A 138 7.02 6.90 -6.40
CA VAL A 138 8.28 7.17 -7.08
C VAL A 138 9.01 5.91 -7.57
N GLY A 139 8.61 4.75 -7.08
CA GLY A 139 9.16 3.47 -7.50
C GLY A 139 8.52 2.31 -6.75
N GLY A 140 8.88 1.11 -7.15
CA GLY A 140 8.46 -0.12 -6.49
C GLY A 140 9.19 -1.31 -7.10
N GLU A 141 8.96 -2.48 -6.54
CA GLU A 141 9.57 -3.73 -7.01
C GLU A 141 8.52 -4.84 -7.08
N THR A 142 8.62 -5.69 -8.10
CA THR A 142 7.71 -6.84 -8.30
C THR A 142 8.53 -8.13 -8.32
N ALA A 143 8.33 -8.98 -7.32
CA ALA A 143 9.07 -10.22 -7.14
C ALA A 143 8.17 -11.45 -7.34
N GLU A 144 8.51 -12.27 -8.34
CA GLU A 144 7.96 -13.62 -8.50
C GLU A 144 8.82 -14.63 -7.72
N MET A 145 8.20 -15.26 -6.72
CA MET A 145 8.83 -16.23 -5.82
C MET A 145 8.03 -17.53 -5.78
N PRO A 146 8.04 -18.31 -6.88
CA PRO A 146 7.35 -19.59 -6.96
C PRO A 146 7.88 -20.54 -5.88
N GLY A 147 6.97 -21.18 -5.14
CA GLY A 147 7.30 -22.05 -4.01
C GLY A 147 7.41 -21.34 -2.65
N MET A 148 7.38 -20.01 -2.61
CA MET A 148 7.15 -19.25 -1.37
C MET A 148 5.69 -18.86 -1.20
N TYR A 149 5.03 -18.47 -2.29
CA TYR A 149 3.62 -18.11 -2.34
C TYR A 149 2.83 -19.18 -3.10
N GLU A 150 1.60 -19.43 -2.66
CA GLU A 150 0.72 -20.45 -3.23
C GLU A 150 -0.34 -19.82 -4.15
N GLY A 151 -0.56 -20.42 -5.32
CA GLY A 151 -1.63 -20.01 -6.24
C GLY A 151 -1.53 -18.53 -6.65
N GLU A 152 -2.60 -17.78 -6.40
CA GLU A 152 -2.72 -16.35 -6.70
C GLU A 152 -2.42 -15.46 -5.48
N ASP A 153 -1.92 -16.04 -4.39
CA ASP A 153 -1.54 -15.26 -3.21
C ASP A 153 -0.42 -14.28 -3.58
N TYR A 154 -0.54 -13.07 -3.04
CA TYR A 154 0.47 -12.04 -3.11
C TYR A 154 0.58 -11.33 -1.75
N ASP A 155 1.69 -10.65 -1.52
CA ASP A 155 1.88 -9.80 -0.34
C ASP A 155 2.38 -8.42 -0.77
N LEU A 156 2.10 -7.43 0.07
CA LEU A 156 2.39 -6.03 -0.17
C LEU A 156 3.12 -5.43 1.02
N ALA A 157 4.25 -4.78 0.72
CA ALA A 157 4.88 -3.86 1.65
C ALA A 157 4.94 -2.46 1.05
N GLY A 158 4.65 -1.47 1.87
CA GLY A 158 4.66 -0.06 1.54
C GLY A 158 5.78 0.64 2.31
N PHE A 159 6.34 1.67 1.70
CA PHE A 159 7.39 2.48 2.30
C PHE A 159 7.05 3.95 2.03
N CYS A 160 6.85 4.72 3.08
CA CYS A 160 6.62 6.16 2.94
C CYS A 160 7.74 6.95 3.60
N VAL A 161 8.16 8.01 2.94
CA VAL A 161 9.04 9.02 3.49
C VAL A 161 8.31 10.36 3.47
N GLY A 162 8.31 11.03 4.61
CA GLY A 162 7.82 12.38 4.79
C GLY A 162 8.89 13.30 5.37
N VAL A 163 8.55 14.57 5.47
CA VAL A 163 9.41 15.62 6.00
C VAL A 163 8.67 16.42 7.08
N VAL A 164 9.39 16.81 8.12
CA VAL A 164 8.88 17.66 9.19
C VAL A 164 9.92 18.71 9.57
N GLU A 165 9.48 19.90 9.98
CA GLU A 165 10.37 20.90 10.57
C GLU A 165 10.78 20.44 11.98
N LYS A 166 12.08 20.43 12.28
CA LYS A 166 12.60 19.91 13.56
C LYS A 166 11.93 20.53 14.79
N ALA A 167 11.59 21.81 14.73
CA ALA A 167 10.96 22.54 15.82
C ALA A 167 9.45 22.25 15.98
N GLU A 168 8.82 21.64 14.97
CA GLU A 168 7.37 21.37 14.91
C GLU A 168 7.01 19.91 15.14
N ILE A 169 8.01 19.04 15.36
CA ILE A 169 7.80 17.62 15.67
C ILE A 169 6.83 17.47 16.84
N ILE A 170 5.82 16.63 16.64
CA ILE A 170 4.85 16.25 17.67
C ILE A 170 5.38 14.98 18.36
N ASP A 171 5.73 15.10 19.65
CA ASP A 171 6.34 14.02 20.44
C ASP A 171 5.53 13.66 21.71
N GLY A 172 4.36 14.29 21.88
CA GLY A 172 3.50 14.09 23.06
C GLY A 172 3.98 14.78 24.35
N SER A 173 5.15 15.44 24.36
CA SER A 173 5.71 16.08 25.57
C SER A 173 4.89 17.25 26.11
N LYS A 174 4.03 17.84 25.27
CA LYS A 174 3.17 18.98 25.60
C LYS A 174 1.80 18.57 26.20
N VAL A 175 1.48 17.28 26.24
CA VAL A 175 0.20 16.77 26.75
C VAL A 175 0.10 17.01 28.25
N ALA A 176 -1.04 17.51 28.71
CA ALA A 176 -1.29 17.82 30.12
C ALA A 176 -2.71 17.43 30.58
N ALA A 177 -2.87 17.31 31.90
CA ALA A 177 -4.20 17.12 32.49
C ALA A 177 -5.10 18.33 32.18
N GLY A 178 -6.28 18.05 31.63
CA GLY A 178 -7.23 19.07 31.17
C GLY A 178 -7.34 19.19 29.64
N ASP A 179 -6.42 18.55 28.89
CA ASP A 179 -6.53 18.47 27.44
C ASP A 179 -7.76 17.66 26.99
N ALA A 180 -8.39 18.09 25.90
CA ALA A 180 -9.52 17.40 25.30
C ALA A 180 -9.05 16.35 24.27
N LEU A 181 -9.75 15.22 24.21
CA LEU A 181 -9.55 14.23 23.15
C LEU A 181 -10.53 14.47 22.01
N LEU A 182 -10.01 14.58 20.80
CA LEU A 182 -10.79 14.68 19.57
C LEU A 182 -10.63 13.37 18.78
N ALA A 183 -11.75 12.80 18.34
CA ALA A 183 -11.75 11.57 17.55
C ALA A 183 -12.17 11.86 16.11
N LEU A 184 -11.39 11.35 15.16
CA LEU A 184 -11.76 11.35 13.75
C LEU A 184 -12.42 10.01 13.40
N PRO A 185 -13.57 10.01 12.69
CA PRO A 185 -14.26 8.78 12.37
C PRO A 185 -13.48 7.94 11.35
N SER A 186 -13.30 6.66 11.65
CA SER A 186 -12.83 5.65 10.70
C SER A 186 -13.87 5.39 9.61
N SER A 187 -13.44 4.77 8.52
CA SER A 187 -14.31 4.29 7.44
C SER A 187 -14.88 2.90 7.71
N GLY A 188 -14.37 2.20 8.73
CA GLY A 188 -14.71 0.83 9.06
C GLY A 188 -13.61 0.20 9.91
N PRO A 189 -13.32 -1.10 9.72
CA PRO A 189 -12.22 -1.80 10.40
C PRO A 189 -10.82 -1.36 9.95
N HIS A 190 -10.74 -0.52 8.91
CA HIS A 190 -9.47 -0.11 8.27
C HIS A 190 -8.69 -1.34 7.77
N SER A 191 -7.42 -1.49 8.14
CA SER A 191 -6.58 -2.65 7.79
C SER A 191 -6.30 -3.58 8.98
N ASN A 192 -6.96 -3.36 10.13
CA ASN A 192 -6.69 -4.09 11.37
C ASN A 192 -7.85 -5.01 11.79
N GLY A 193 -7.52 -6.09 12.52
CA GLY A 193 -8.53 -7.00 13.09
C GLY A 193 -9.11 -8.05 12.13
N TYR A 194 -8.67 -8.11 10.88
CA TYR A 194 -9.24 -9.02 9.86
C TYR A 194 -9.07 -10.50 10.17
N SER A 195 -8.05 -10.88 10.94
CA SER A 195 -7.91 -12.26 11.43
C SER A 195 -9.10 -12.65 12.31
N LEU A 196 -9.53 -11.76 13.20
CA LEU A 196 -10.69 -11.99 14.06
C LEU A 196 -11.99 -11.90 13.27
N ILE A 197 -12.14 -10.90 12.39
CA ILE A 197 -13.32 -10.76 11.53
C ILE A 197 -13.55 -12.04 10.72
N ARG A 198 -12.51 -12.55 10.07
CA ARG A 198 -12.59 -13.80 9.31
C ARG A 198 -12.92 -14.99 10.19
N LYS A 199 -12.37 -15.06 11.42
CA LYS A 199 -12.71 -16.12 12.35
C LYS A 199 -14.17 -16.06 12.81
N ILE A 200 -14.72 -14.87 13.01
CA ILE A 200 -16.13 -14.67 13.34
C ILE A 200 -17.01 -15.15 12.20
N ILE A 201 -16.68 -14.80 10.94
CA ILE A 201 -17.42 -15.23 9.75
C ILE A 201 -17.43 -16.76 9.65
N GLU A 202 -16.27 -17.39 9.83
CA GLU A 202 -16.09 -18.85 9.81
C GLU A 202 -16.94 -19.53 10.90
N VAL A 203 -16.83 -19.10 12.16
CA VAL A 203 -17.55 -19.70 13.29
C VAL A 203 -19.06 -19.47 13.19
N ALA A 204 -19.49 -18.33 12.66
CA ALA A 204 -20.90 -18.04 12.44
C ALA A 204 -21.48 -18.79 11.23
N GLY A 205 -20.64 -19.38 10.36
CA GLY A 205 -21.07 -19.93 9.08
C GLY A 205 -21.75 -18.88 8.20
N ALA A 206 -21.33 -17.62 8.30
CA ALA A 206 -22.00 -16.49 7.68
C ALA A 206 -21.64 -16.38 6.19
N ASP A 207 -22.65 -16.36 5.33
CA ASP A 207 -22.49 -16.05 3.90
C ASP A 207 -22.49 -14.53 3.69
N ILE A 208 -21.32 -13.92 3.90
CA ILE A 208 -21.15 -12.46 3.87
C ILE A 208 -21.48 -11.82 2.52
N GLU A 209 -21.45 -12.58 1.43
CA GLU A 209 -21.80 -12.08 0.10
C GLU A 209 -23.29 -11.79 -0.03
N ASN A 210 -24.12 -12.48 0.75
CA ASN A 210 -25.58 -12.35 0.77
C ASN A 210 -26.13 -11.61 1.99
N ILE A 211 -25.26 -11.12 2.88
CA ILE A 211 -25.67 -10.35 4.07
C ILE A 211 -25.59 -8.85 3.79
N GLN A 212 -26.62 -8.13 4.21
CA GLN A 212 -26.63 -6.67 4.25
C GLN A 212 -26.70 -6.16 5.69
N LEU A 213 -26.03 -5.04 5.94
CA LEU A 213 -26.11 -4.25 7.16
C LEU A 213 -26.44 -2.81 6.78
N ASP A 214 -27.50 -2.26 7.36
CA ASP A 214 -28.00 -0.90 7.06
C ASP A 214 -28.16 -0.62 5.55
N GLY A 215 -28.62 -1.62 4.80
CA GLY A 215 -28.86 -1.53 3.35
C GLY A 215 -27.60 -1.60 2.49
N LYS A 216 -26.42 -1.90 3.06
CA LYS A 216 -25.16 -2.09 2.32
C LYS A 216 -24.68 -3.54 2.43
N PRO A 217 -24.10 -4.13 1.35
CA PRO A 217 -23.47 -5.44 1.43
C PRO A 217 -22.34 -5.45 2.47
N VAL A 218 -22.29 -6.48 3.32
CA VAL A 218 -21.24 -6.60 4.35
C VAL A 218 -19.85 -6.69 3.71
N THR A 219 -19.73 -7.34 2.55
CA THR A 219 -18.47 -7.35 1.78
C THR A 219 -17.99 -5.96 1.40
N ALA A 220 -18.89 -5.03 1.06
CA ALA A 220 -18.52 -3.65 0.76
C ALA A 220 -18.05 -2.91 2.02
N LEU A 221 -18.74 -3.10 3.15
CA LEU A 221 -18.37 -2.50 4.43
C LEU A 221 -17.01 -2.99 4.95
N LEU A 222 -16.72 -4.29 4.78
CA LEU A 222 -15.44 -4.88 5.16
C LEU A 222 -14.31 -4.55 4.17
N MET A 223 -14.63 -4.25 2.92
CA MET A 223 -13.64 -3.86 1.90
C MET A 223 -13.49 -2.34 1.77
N GLU A 224 -14.23 -1.55 2.56
CA GLU A 224 -14.08 -0.09 2.58
C GLU A 224 -12.60 0.26 2.89
N PRO A 225 -11.95 1.09 2.07
CA PRO A 225 -10.54 1.41 2.24
C PRO A 225 -10.31 2.22 3.51
N THR A 226 -9.14 2.06 4.10
CA THR A 226 -8.67 2.85 5.23
C THR A 226 -8.67 4.33 4.87
N ARG A 227 -9.15 5.14 5.80
CA ARG A 227 -9.22 6.59 5.62
C ARG A 227 -7.81 7.19 5.77
N ILE A 228 -7.43 8.04 4.83
CA ILE A 228 -6.20 8.83 4.89
C ILE A 228 -6.53 10.16 5.59
N TYR A 229 -5.77 10.49 6.63
CA TYR A 229 -6.02 11.67 7.50
C TYR A 229 -5.00 12.81 7.32
N VAL A 230 -4.18 12.72 6.28
CA VAL A 230 -3.19 13.72 5.89
C VAL A 230 -3.86 15.03 5.47
#